data_AF-A0A1Y4BGR0-F1
#
_entry.id   AF-A0A1Y4BGR0-F1
#
_cell.length_a   1.000
_cell.length_b   1.000
_cell.length_c   1.000
_cell.angle_alpha   90.00
_cell.angle_beta   90.00
_cell.angle_gamma   90.00
#
_symmetry.space_group_name_H-M   'P 1'
#
loop_
_entity.id
_entity.type
_entity.pdbx_description
1 polymer ?
#
loop_
_entity_poly.entity_id
_entity_poly.type
_entity_poly.pdbx_seq_one_letter_code
_entity_poly.pdbx_strand_id
1 'polypeptide(L)'
;MGERTANVHDGDIGETLTGLAAVIHARRDASPETSYTARLLQGPEDTLLKKVTEEATEVALACKDRDHDHIRYEAADLVYHLLVTLERHGVTVAELAGELDARHR
;
A
#
# COMPACT_ATOMS: atom_id res chain seq x y z
N MET A 1 -12.74 -5.19 -6.77
CA MET A 1 -13.05 -3.84 -6.24
C MET A 1 -13.59 -3.95 -4.83
N GLY A 2 -12.79 -3.49 -3.86
CA GLY A 2 -13.21 -3.39 -2.47
C GLY A 2 -14.20 -2.24 -2.23
N GLU A 3 -14.63 -2.09 -0.98
CA GLU A 3 -15.59 -1.06 -0.59
C GLU A 3 -14.89 0.30 -0.44
N ARG A 4 -15.42 1.33 -1.11
CA ARG A 4 -14.88 2.70 -1.06
C ARG A 4 -15.07 3.31 0.32
N THR A 5 -14.05 3.99 0.84
CA THR A 5 -14.15 4.71 2.11
C THR A 5 -15.04 5.95 1.95
N ALA A 6 -16.16 5.98 2.67
CA ALA A 6 -17.02 7.17 2.75
C ALA A 6 -16.42 8.22 3.70
N ASN A 7 -16.69 9.50 3.44
CA ASN A 7 -16.32 10.63 4.31
C ASN A 7 -14.82 10.73 4.63
N VAL A 8 -13.95 10.55 3.63
CA VAL A 8 -12.51 10.74 3.82
C VAL A 8 -12.19 12.21 4.11
N HIS A 9 -11.30 12.43 5.07
CA HIS A 9 -10.77 13.74 5.44
C HIS A 9 -9.30 13.84 5.06
N ASP A 10 -8.79 15.06 4.90
CA ASP A 10 -7.37 15.30 4.69
C ASP A 10 -6.57 14.80 5.90
N GLY A 11 -5.41 14.21 5.63
CA GLY A 11 -4.50 13.67 6.64
C GLY A 11 -3.05 14.01 6.34
N ASP A 12 -2.18 13.80 7.33
CA ASP A 12 -0.73 13.94 7.15
C ASP A 12 -0.16 12.67 6.53
N ILE A 13 0.39 12.78 5.31
CA ILE A 13 0.90 11.61 4.58
C ILE A 13 2.12 10.98 5.26
N GLY A 14 2.97 11.77 5.93
CA GLY A 14 4.16 11.30 6.61
C GLY A 14 3.81 10.45 7.85
N GLU A 15 2.92 10.97 8.70
CA GLU A 15 2.40 10.24 9.86
C GLU A 15 1.64 8.98 9.43
N THR A 16 0.81 9.09 8.38
CA THR A 16 0.01 7.97 7.86
C THR A 16 0.90 6.83 7.35
N LEU A 17 1.90 7.13 6.52
CA LEU A 17 2.81 6.10 5.98
C LEU A 17 3.65 5.46 7.09
N THR A 18 4.13 6.27 8.05
CA THR A 18 4.91 5.77 9.20
C THR A 18 4.07 4.85 10.06
N GLY A 19 2.84 5.25 10.41
CA GLY A 19 1.92 4.44 11.22
C GLY A 19 1.50 3.16 10.51
N LEU A 20 1.20 3.24 9.20
CA LEU A 20 0.83 2.07 8.41
C LEU A 20 1.97 1.06 8.30
N ALA A 21 3.21 1.52 8.07
CA ALA A 21 4.37 0.65 8.04
C ALA A 21 4.62 -0.04 9.39
N ALA A 22 4.45 0.67 10.51
CA ALA A 22 4.54 0.08 11.84
C ALA A 22 3.48 -1.02 12.07
N VAL A 23 2.24 -0.79 11.61
CA VAL A 23 1.17 -1.80 11.65
C VAL A 23 1.50 -3.01 10.78
N ILE A 24 2.02 -2.79 9.57
CA ILE A 24 2.44 -3.87 8.66
C ILE A 24 3.56 -4.70 9.29
N HIS A 25 4.58 -4.04 9.84
CA HIS A 25 5.69 -4.69 10.54
C HIS A 25 5.22 -5.54 11.72
N ALA A 26 4.34 -4.99 12.56
CA ALA A 26 3.77 -5.72 13.71
C ALA A 26 2.95 -6.96 13.31
N ARG A 27 2.49 -7.04 12.05
CA ARG A 27 1.73 -8.18 11.53
C ARG A 27 2.61 -9.28 10.94
N ARG A 28 3.94 -9.15 10.93
CA ARG A 28 4.85 -10.21 10.46
C ARG A 28 4.63 -11.53 11.18
N ASP A 29 4.47 -11.49 12.49
CA ASP A 29 4.32 -12.69 13.34
C ASP A 29 2.86 -13.03 13.64
N ALA A 30 1.91 -12.27 13.08
CA ALA A 30 0.50 -12.56 13.24
C ALA A 30 0.11 -13.82 12.45
N SER A 31 -0.96 -14.49 12.87
CA SER A 31 -1.47 -15.66 12.16
C SER A 31 -2.00 -15.27 10.76
N PRO A 32 -1.54 -15.93 9.68
CA PRO A 32 -2.09 -15.75 8.34
C PRO A 32 -3.59 -16.11 8.25
N GLU A 33 -4.09 -16.99 9.11
CA GLU A 33 -5.51 -17.35 9.07
C GLU A 33 -6.41 -16.16 9.41
N THR A 34 -5.95 -15.27 10.30
CA THR A 34 -6.76 -14.16 10.84
C THR A 34 -6.32 -12.79 10.34
N SER A 35 -5.11 -12.64 9.82
CA SER A 35 -4.57 -11.36 9.34
C SER A 35 -4.30 -11.38 7.83
N TYR A 36 -4.97 -10.50 7.09
CA TYR A 36 -4.74 -10.33 5.66
C TYR A 36 -3.29 -9.94 5.35
N THR A 37 -2.73 -8.97 6.07
CA THR A 37 -1.34 -8.55 5.90
C THR A 37 -0.37 -9.70 6.19
N ALA A 38 -0.64 -10.52 7.21
CA ALA A 38 0.21 -11.69 7.49
C ALA A 38 0.16 -12.71 6.34
N ARG A 39 -1.00 -12.93 5.71
CA ARG A 39 -1.08 -13.77 4.49
C ARG A 39 -0.24 -13.23 3.36
N LEU A 40 -0.24 -11.92 3.13
CA LEU A 40 0.57 -11.32 2.08
C LEU A 40 2.08 -11.42 2.37
N LEU A 41 2.47 -11.21 3.64
CA LEU A 41 3.87 -11.27 4.07
C LEU A 41 4.43 -12.71 4.04
N GLN A 42 3.65 -13.69 4.51
CA GLN A 42 4.11 -15.08 4.69
C GLN A 42 3.71 -16.02 3.52
N GLY A 43 2.73 -15.63 2.72
CA GLY A 43 2.20 -16.44 1.62
C GLY A 43 3.04 -16.38 0.34
N PRO A 44 2.54 -16.96 -0.78
CA PRO A 44 3.23 -16.93 -2.06
C PRO A 44 3.48 -15.50 -2.54
N GLU A 45 4.72 -15.22 -2.95
CA GLU A 45 5.15 -13.88 -3.40
C GLU A 45 4.33 -13.38 -4.60
N ASP A 46 4.05 -14.27 -5.55
CA ASP A 46 3.22 -13.98 -6.73
C ASP A 46 1.86 -13.39 -6.36
N THR A 47 1.27 -13.80 -5.23
CA THR A 47 -0.02 -13.23 -4.76
C THR A 47 0.11 -11.75 -4.44
N LEU A 48 1.21 -11.37 -3.79
CA LEU A 48 1.50 -9.99 -3.41
C LEU A 48 1.85 -9.14 -4.63
N LEU A 49 2.75 -9.62 -5.49
CA LEU A 49 3.19 -8.89 -6.68
C LEU A 49 2.06 -8.72 -7.71
N LYS A 50 1.16 -9.71 -7.82
CA LYS A 50 -0.05 -9.59 -8.64
C LYS A 50 -0.90 -8.41 -8.21
N LYS A 51 -1.10 -8.22 -6.90
CA LYS A 51 -1.87 -7.08 -6.38
C LYS A 51 -1.21 -5.74 -6.71
N VAL A 52 0.10 -5.59 -6.57
CA VAL A 52 0.81 -4.35 -6.98
C VAL A 52 0.53 -4.02 -8.45
N THR A 53 0.53 -5.03 -9.33
CA THR A 53 0.26 -4.84 -10.76
C THR A 53 -1.21 -4.55 -11.05
N GLU A 54 -2.12 -5.23 -10.35
CA GLU A 54 -3.57 -5.03 -10.41
C GLU A 54 -3.92 -3.59 -10.02
N GLU A 55 -3.49 -3.13 -8.85
CA GLU A 55 -3.79 -1.78 -8.35
C GLU A 55 -3.19 -0.68 -9.23
N ALA A 56 -1.97 -0.87 -9.75
CA ALA A 56 -1.38 0.08 -10.69
C ALA A 56 -2.23 0.21 -11.97
N THR A 57 -2.81 -0.90 -12.43
CA THR A 57 -3.71 -0.89 -13.59
C THR A 57 -5.04 -0.21 -13.23
N GLU A 58 -5.61 -0.49 -12.06
CA GLU A 58 -6.88 0.12 -11.62
C GLU A 58 -6.74 1.63 -11.42
N VAL A 59 -5.61 2.13 -10.89
CA VAL A 59 -5.29 3.57 -10.83
C VAL A 59 -5.31 4.19 -12.23
N ALA A 60 -4.66 3.56 -13.21
CA ALA A 60 -4.60 4.06 -14.58
C ALA A 60 -5.99 4.12 -15.24
N LEU A 61 -6.83 3.10 -15.00
CA LEU A 61 -8.20 3.06 -15.49
C LEU A 61 -9.08 4.12 -14.82
N ALA A 62 -9.01 4.28 -13.50
CA ALA A 62 -9.73 5.32 -12.77
C ALA A 62 -9.35 6.73 -13.25
N CYS A 63 -8.08 6.96 -13.59
CA CYS A 63 -7.62 8.21 -14.19
C CYS A 63 -8.24 8.45 -15.57
N LYS A 64 -8.29 7.42 -16.43
CA LYS A 64 -8.92 7.49 -17.75
C LYS A 64 -10.41 7.84 -17.64
N ASP A 65 -11.09 7.29 -16.64
CA ASP A 65 -12.51 7.51 -16.39
C ASP A 65 -12.80 8.82 -15.64
N ARG A 66 -11.74 9.51 -15.16
CA ARG A 66 -11.81 10.77 -14.40
C ARG A 66 -12.64 10.63 -13.11
N ASP A 67 -12.67 9.43 -12.53
CA ASP A 67 -13.35 9.14 -11.26
C ASP A 67 -12.40 9.48 -10.10
N HIS A 68 -12.51 10.71 -9.57
CA HIS A 68 -11.65 11.22 -8.52
C HIS A 68 -11.63 10.34 -7.25
N ASP A 69 -12.81 9.87 -6.81
CA ASP A 69 -12.90 9.04 -5.61
C ASP A 69 -12.24 7.68 -5.81
N HIS A 70 -12.37 7.13 -7.03
CA HIS A 70 -11.75 5.87 -7.38
C HIS A 70 -10.24 5.98 -7.56
N ILE A 71 -9.76 7.08 -8.14
CA ILE A 71 -8.31 7.38 -8.22
C ILE A 71 -7.71 7.37 -6.81
N ARG A 72 -8.33 8.09 -5.86
CA ARG A 72 -7.86 8.10 -4.46
C ARG A 72 -7.86 6.70 -3.86
N TYR A 73 -8.92 5.94 -4.09
CA TYR A 73 -9.09 4.61 -3.53
C TYR A 73 -8.02 3.62 -4.01
N GLU A 74 -7.83 3.48 -5.32
CA GLU A 74 -6.85 2.52 -5.86
C GLU A 74 -5.41 3.00 -5.65
N ALA A 75 -5.17 4.32 -5.60
CA ALA A 75 -3.85 4.83 -5.23
C ALA A 75 -3.48 4.44 -3.79
N ALA A 76 -4.45 4.46 -2.87
CA ALA A 76 -4.24 3.98 -1.51
C ALA A 76 -4.00 2.46 -1.45
N ASP A 77 -4.75 1.66 -2.22
CA ASP A 77 -4.53 0.20 -2.25
C ASP A 77 -3.16 -0.16 -2.86
N LEU A 78 -2.75 0.54 -3.93
CA LEU A 78 -1.42 0.42 -4.52
C LEU A 78 -0.33 0.72 -3.51
N VAL A 79 -0.43 1.85 -2.79
CA VAL A 79 0.56 2.23 -1.77
C VAL A 79 0.61 1.20 -0.65
N TYR A 80 -0.53 0.70 -0.17
CA TYR A 80 -0.56 -0.35 0.85
C TYR A 80 0.16 -1.62 0.38
N HIS A 81 -0.14 -2.12 -0.82
CA HIS A 81 0.50 -3.33 -1.36
C HIS A 81 1.99 -3.12 -1.63
N LEU A 82 2.39 -1.92 -2.06
CA LEU A 82 3.79 -1.54 -2.17
C LEU A 82 4.49 -1.61 -0.81
N LEU A 83 3.92 -1.01 0.25
CA LEU A 83 4.51 -1.05 1.59
C LEU A 83 4.65 -2.48 2.14
N VAL A 84 3.66 -3.34 1.91
CA VAL A 84 3.75 -4.77 2.28
C VAL A 84 4.87 -5.48 1.51
N THR A 85 5.04 -5.15 0.22
CA THR A 85 6.13 -5.66 -0.62
C THR A 85 7.50 -5.21 -0.09
N LEU A 86 7.66 -3.92 0.18
CA LEU A 86 8.89 -3.36 0.75
C LEU A 86 9.23 -4.01 2.10
N GLU A 87 8.25 -4.16 2.98
CA GLU A 87 8.42 -4.88 4.24
C GLU A 87 8.93 -6.30 3.97
N ARG A 88 8.28 -7.07 3.08
CA ARG A 88 8.70 -8.45 2.76
C ARG A 88 10.17 -8.53 2.31
N HIS A 89 10.65 -7.55 1.56
CA HIS A 89 12.04 -7.48 1.09
C HIS A 89 13.01 -6.74 2.03
N GLY A 90 12.54 -6.26 3.19
CA GLY A 90 13.38 -5.59 4.18
C GLY A 90 13.74 -4.14 3.81
N VAL A 91 13.00 -3.51 2.89
CA VAL A 91 13.16 -2.09 2.55
C VAL A 91 12.26 -1.27 3.48
N THR A 92 12.87 -0.42 4.28
CA THR A 92 12.14 0.41 5.25
C THR A 92 11.52 1.64 4.59
N VAL A 93 10.46 2.18 5.21
CA VAL A 93 9.89 3.48 4.77
C VAL A 93 10.90 4.62 4.88
N ALA A 94 11.85 4.53 5.81
CA ALA A 94 12.94 5.51 5.93
C ALA A 94 13.88 5.47 4.71
N GLU A 95 14.25 4.28 4.23
CA GLU A 95 15.04 4.12 3.00
C GLU A 95 14.27 4.61 1.76
N LEU A 96 12.98 4.25 1.63
CA LEU A 96 12.12 4.76 0.57
C LEU A 96 12.03 6.28 0.59
N ALA A 97 11.85 6.89 1.77
CA ALA A 97 11.79 8.33 1.94
C ALA A 97 13.09 9.01 1.51
N GLY A 98 14.25 8.44 1.81
CA GLY A 98 15.55 8.96 1.34
C GLY A 98 15.66 8.96 -0.19
N GLU A 99 15.20 7.89 -0.83
CA GLU A 99 15.16 7.77 -2.29
C GLU A 99 14.15 8.74 -2.92
N LEU A 100 13.00 9.00 -2.28
CA LEU A 100 12.05 10.02 -2.70
C LEU A 100 12.59 11.45 -2.51
N ASP A 101 13.24 11.74 -1.39
CA ASP A 101 13.86 13.04 -1.10
C ASP A 101 14.92 13.42 -2.15
N ALA A 102 15.63 12.43 -2.69
CA ALA A 102 16.57 12.64 -3.79
C ALA A 102 15.92 13.14 -5.08
N ARG A 103 14.61 12.91 -5.30
CA ARG A 103 13.86 13.40 -6.48
C ARG A 103 13.35 14.83 -6.35
N HIS A 104 13.36 15.39 -5.14
CA HIS A 104 13.01 16.79 -4.90
C HIS A 104 14.17 17.76 -5.15
N ARG A 105 15.38 17.24 -5.33
CA ARG A 105 16.58 17.99 -5.67
C ARG A 105 16.75 18.08 -7.19
#